data_AF-A0A2E6W895-F1
#
_entry.id   AF-A0A2E6W895-F1
#
_cell.length_a   1.000
_cell.length_b   1.000
_cell.length_c   1.000
_cell.angle_alpha   90.00
_cell.angle_beta   90.00
_cell.angle_gamma   90.00
#
_symmetry.space_group_name_H-M   'P 1'
#
loop_
_entity.id
_entity.type
_entity.pdbx_description
1 polymer ?
#
loop_
_entity_poly.entity_id
_entity_poly.type
_entity_poly.pdbx_seq_one_letter_code
_entity_poly.pdbx_strand_id
1 'polypeptide(L)'
;MSTHNFRGGQSENLRTEYSERQKYLQYINSQDIDFLNTLYDKKLYGFVNNNYEPIVPVPNTVLFGQYAGLATGLNFTVSMFNNFRAAFQEGSNLEAPTLISDLLPSKSFTNFDDSYNSFTRGVGLELSGFMVSEGLNQSLSFPVFVNLLNEIFFRQNFFATPLSKSGYALSNFSTVYNTGLYVDLGKNFSPNLDQLKVDLVIDPNFYCFAETAQKFGFKVDLNCPWRIAVDLNSPIAQDNILNNRPLSDFAGFYSDVLTLKIGYDDLWAIKRFYELLYIQYHASIGLPSISVDFSSVEMRKWLECLLIHRFRELGLFPREYKKTDYFVEIESKVLDIYNGYGLNSNYGAISYVNKFCSDVIRTITRRV
;
A
#
# COMPACT_ATOMS: atom_id res chain seq x y z
N MET A 1 28.23 15.93 23.22
CA MET A 1 27.30 15.02 22.52
C MET A 1 26.59 14.18 23.56
N SER A 2 25.32 14.44 23.83
CA SER A 2 24.52 13.57 24.69
C SER A 2 24.31 12.24 23.96
N THR A 3 24.88 11.16 24.49
CA THR A 3 24.74 9.80 23.95
C THR A 3 23.31 9.30 24.18
N HIS A 4 22.37 9.75 23.35
CA HIS A 4 21.03 9.20 23.37
C HIS A 4 21.12 7.80 22.76
N ASN A 5 21.03 6.78 23.61
CA ASN A 5 20.97 5.38 23.18
C ASN A 5 19.49 5.01 22.93
N PHE A 6 19.15 4.62 21.71
CA PHE A 6 17.82 4.18 21.29
C PHE A 6 17.85 2.70 20.96
N ARG A 7 17.00 1.93 21.64
CA ARG A 7 16.98 0.46 21.53
C ARG A 7 15.79 -0.09 20.73
N GLY A 8 15.02 0.79 20.08
CA GLY A 8 13.92 0.38 19.22
C GLY A 8 14.41 -0.50 18.06
N GLY A 9 13.73 -1.61 17.84
CA GLY A 9 14.07 -2.66 16.87
C GLY A 9 15.10 -3.68 17.37
N GLN A 10 15.51 -3.62 18.64
CA GLN A 10 16.49 -4.52 19.25
C GLN A 10 15.92 -5.35 20.41
N SER A 11 14.68 -5.09 20.82
CA SER A 11 14.01 -5.81 21.90
C SER A 11 12.90 -6.71 21.37
N GLU A 12 12.81 -7.93 21.88
CA GLU A 12 11.65 -8.80 21.65
C GLU A 12 10.45 -8.42 22.54
N ASN A 13 10.64 -7.54 23.54
CA ASN A 13 9.59 -7.11 24.43
C ASN A 13 8.79 -5.96 23.81
N LEU A 14 7.53 -6.23 23.44
CA LEU A 14 6.64 -5.25 22.81
C LEU A 14 6.45 -3.95 23.61
N ARG A 15 6.45 -4.02 24.95
CA ARG A 15 6.32 -2.82 25.79
C ARG A 15 7.58 -1.97 25.74
N THR A 16 8.75 -2.60 25.77
CA THR A 16 10.04 -1.92 25.60
C THR A 16 10.14 -1.29 24.21
N GLU A 17 9.80 -2.04 23.16
CA GLU A 17 9.76 -1.54 21.78
C GLU A 17 8.85 -0.32 21.64
N TYR A 18 7.64 -0.38 22.20
CA TYR A 18 6.73 0.75 22.21
C TYR A 18 7.33 1.97 22.93
N SER A 19 7.90 1.78 24.12
CA SER A 19 8.51 2.86 24.90
C SER A 19 9.69 3.51 24.18
N GLU A 20 10.57 2.72 23.57
CA GLU A 20 11.71 3.21 22.80
C GLU A 20 11.25 3.95 21.53
N ARG A 21 10.19 3.48 20.88
CA ARG A 21 9.61 4.19 19.72
C ARG A 21 9.02 5.54 20.11
N GLN A 22 8.36 5.64 21.26
CA GLN A 22 7.86 6.92 21.77
C GLN A 22 9.01 7.89 22.08
N LYS A 23 10.11 7.39 22.65
CA LYS A 23 11.32 8.18 22.86
C LYS A 23 11.91 8.69 21.54
N TYR A 24 11.99 7.84 20.51
CA TYR A 24 12.40 8.23 19.16
C TYR A 24 11.53 9.35 18.59
N LEU A 25 10.20 9.20 18.67
CA LEU A 25 9.27 10.23 18.19
C LEU A 25 9.44 11.57 18.89
N GLN A 26 9.58 11.56 20.21
CA GLN A 26 9.82 12.79 20.98
C GLN A 26 11.09 13.50 20.52
N TYR A 27 12.15 12.72 20.27
CA TYR A 27 13.41 13.24 19.79
C TYR A 27 13.32 13.80 18.35
N ILE A 28 12.67 13.08 17.44
CA ILE A 28 12.51 13.54 16.05
C ILE A 28 11.63 14.79 15.98
N ASN A 29 10.54 14.82 16.74
CA ASN A 29 9.63 15.98 16.79
C ASN A 29 10.27 17.20 17.46
N SER A 30 11.38 17.03 18.18
CA SER A 30 12.15 18.16 18.71
C SER A 30 13.16 18.72 17.71
N GLN A 31 13.34 18.08 16.55
CA GLN A 31 14.16 18.62 15.47
C GLN A 31 13.34 19.63 14.66
N ASP A 32 13.98 20.69 14.19
CA ASP A 32 13.37 21.70 13.33
C ASP A 32 13.32 21.23 11.87
N ILE A 33 12.74 20.05 11.63
CA ILE A 33 12.65 19.41 10.31
C ILE A 33 11.21 18.97 10.07
N ASP A 34 10.65 19.38 8.93
CA ASP A 34 9.30 19.00 8.51
C ASP A 34 9.28 17.59 7.88
N PHE A 35 9.15 16.58 8.74
CA PHE A 35 9.08 15.18 8.32
C PHE A 35 7.68 14.77 7.82
N LEU A 36 7.65 13.87 6.83
CA LEU A 36 6.46 13.09 6.51
C LEU A 36 6.32 11.97 7.55
N ASN A 37 5.37 12.10 8.48
CA ASN A 37 5.11 11.11 9.53
C ASN A 37 4.34 9.88 8.99
N THR A 38 5.04 9.00 8.26
CA THR A 38 4.47 7.74 7.74
C THR A 38 4.23 6.69 8.83
N LEU A 39 4.79 6.88 10.02
CA LEU A 39 4.72 5.88 11.09
C LEU A 39 3.38 5.92 11.84
N TYR A 40 2.77 7.10 11.99
CA TYR A 40 1.53 7.26 12.77
C TYR A 40 0.41 8.01 12.03
N ASP A 41 0.73 9.12 11.36
CA ASP A 41 -0.28 10.00 10.75
C ASP A 41 -0.56 9.62 9.28
N LYS A 42 0.49 9.52 8.47
CA LYS A 42 0.42 9.37 7.01
C LYS A 42 0.76 7.96 6.53
N LYS A 43 0.27 6.93 7.22
CA LYS A 43 0.51 5.51 6.85
C LYS A 43 0.07 5.16 5.43
N LEU A 44 -0.99 5.81 4.95
CA LEU A 44 -1.59 5.57 3.63
C LEU A 44 -1.17 6.60 2.58
N TYR A 45 -0.08 7.33 2.82
CA TYR A 45 0.39 8.35 1.89
C TYR A 45 0.65 7.76 0.50
N GLY A 46 0.01 8.35 -0.52
CA GLY A 46 0.10 7.89 -1.92
C GLY A 46 -0.79 6.69 -2.28
N PHE A 47 -1.45 6.05 -1.31
CA PHE A 47 -2.39 4.93 -1.55
C PHE A 47 -3.86 5.34 -1.56
N VAL A 48 -4.18 6.54 -1.10
CA VAL A 48 -5.55 7.08 -1.12
C VAL A 48 -5.56 8.48 -1.71
N ASN A 49 -6.57 8.80 -2.52
CA ASN A 49 -6.78 10.16 -3.02
C ASN A 49 -7.55 11.02 -1.98
N ASN A 50 -7.84 12.27 -2.34
CA ASN A 50 -8.60 13.20 -1.48
C ASN A 50 -10.04 12.75 -1.17
N ASN A 51 -10.59 11.83 -1.98
CA ASN A 51 -11.90 11.22 -1.74
C ASN A 51 -11.81 9.97 -0.86
N TYR A 52 -10.61 9.58 -0.42
CA TYR A 52 -10.31 8.35 0.33
C TYR A 52 -10.53 7.07 -0.51
N GLU A 53 -10.52 7.20 -1.83
CA GLU A 53 -10.53 6.06 -2.74
C GLU A 53 -9.12 5.46 -2.81
N PRO A 54 -8.97 4.12 -2.73
CA PRO A 54 -7.69 3.46 -2.95
C PRO A 54 -7.20 3.66 -4.38
N ILE A 55 -5.95 4.10 -4.52
CA ILE A 55 -5.31 4.40 -5.80
C ILE A 55 -3.91 3.77 -5.90
N VAL A 56 -3.46 3.57 -7.13
CA VAL A 56 -2.06 3.19 -7.47
C VAL A 56 -1.61 3.98 -8.68
N PRO A 57 -0.32 4.29 -8.85
CA PRO A 57 0.16 5.04 -10.00
C PRO A 57 -0.01 4.25 -11.31
N VAL A 58 -0.29 4.97 -12.40
CA VAL A 58 -0.12 4.45 -13.76
C VAL A 58 1.39 4.27 -14.00
N PRO A 59 1.88 3.06 -14.32
CA PRO A 59 3.31 2.83 -14.51
C PRO A 59 3.85 3.60 -15.72
N ASN A 60 4.55 4.71 -15.45
CA ASN A 60 5.32 5.46 -16.44
C ASN A 60 6.70 5.74 -15.87
N THR A 61 7.58 4.75 -16.00
CA THR A 61 8.87 4.73 -15.31
C THR A 61 10.04 5.05 -16.21
N VAL A 62 11.04 5.74 -15.67
CA VAL A 62 12.31 6.05 -16.33
C VAL A 62 13.48 5.75 -15.38
N LEU A 63 14.68 5.64 -15.93
CA LEU A 63 15.92 5.50 -15.14
C LEU A 63 16.31 6.84 -14.52
N PHE A 64 16.87 6.81 -13.31
CA PHE A 64 17.40 8.01 -12.65
C PHE A 64 18.62 8.63 -13.39
N GLY A 65 19.32 7.81 -14.17
CA GLY A 65 20.52 8.20 -14.91
C GLY A 65 21.65 7.21 -14.68
N GLN A 66 22.79 7.42 -15.34
CA GLN A 66 23.93 6.49 -15.28
C GLN A 66 24.51 6.34 -13.86
N TYR A 67 24.36 7.36 -13.01
CA TYR A 67 24.87 7.34 -11.63
C TYR A 67 24.11 6.35 -10.72
N ALA A 68 22.87 6.00 -11.08
CA ALA A 68 21.95 5.23 -10.25
C ALA A 68 21.85 3.74 -10.64
N GLY A 69 22.70 3.28 -11.55
CA GLY A 69 22.63 1.91 -12.08
C GLY A 69 21.29 1.63 -12.75
N LEU A 70 20.55 0.63 -12.25
CA LEU A 70 19.26 0.18 -12.78
C LEU A 70 18.06 0.73 -11.99
N ALA A 71 18.26 1.68 -11.07
CA ALA A 71 17.15 2.25 -10.32
C ALA A 71 16.18 2.98 -11.26
N THR A 72 14.89 2.64 -11.16
CA THR A 72 13.80 3.27 -11.89
C THR A 72 12.80 3.93 -10.93
N GLY A 73 12.21 5.03 -11.36
CA GLY A 73 11.13 5.72 -10.65
C GLY A 73 10.06 6.21 -11.64
N LEU A 74 8.95 6.74 -11.15
CA LEU A 74 7.98 7.44 -11.99
C LEU A 74 8.65 8.67 -12.62
N ASN A 75 8.28 9.01 -13.86
CA ASN A 75 8.92 10.09 -14.62
C ASN A 75 9.01 11.41 -13.83
N PHE A 76 7.91 11.87 -13.22
CA PHE A 76 7.92 13.10 -12.43
C PHE A 76 8.81 12.98 -11.17
N THR A 77 8.78 11.86 -10.46
CA THR A 77 9.64 11.61 -9.29
C THR A 77 11.12 11.66 -9.67
N VAL A 78 11.50 11.02 -10.79
CA VAL A 78 12.87 11.01 -11.29
C VAL A 78 13.33 12.41 -11.70
N SER A 79 12.49 13.14 -12.44
CA SER A 79 12.78 14.50 -12.87
C SER A 79 13.04 15.42 -11.67
N MET A 80 12.14 15.39 -10.69
CA MET A 80 12.29 16.18 -9.46
C MET A 80 13.55 15.81 -8.69
N PHE A 81 13.85 14.51 -8.57
CA PHE A 81 15.03 14.05 -7.86
C PHE A 81 16.33 14.47 -8.55
N ASN A 82 16.38 14.41 -9.88
CA ASN A 82 17.54 14.84 -10.64
C ASN A 82 17.82 16.35 -10.46
N ASN A 83 16.77 17.17 -10.42
CA ASN A 83 16.90 18.60 -10.12
C ASN A 83 17.40 18.84 -8.69
N PHE A 84 16.84 18.12 -7.72
CA PHE A 84 17.31 18.14 -6.33
C PHE A 84 18.80 17.78 -6.22
N ARG A 85 19.21 16.67 -6.84
CA ARG A 85 20.58 16.18 -6.80
C ARG A 85 21.56 17.16 -7.45
N ALA A 86 21.21 17.71 -8.62
CA ALA A 86 22.05 18.70 -9.30
C ALA A 86 22.29 19.93 -8.43
N ALA A 87 21.23 20.49 -7.85
CA ALA A 87 21.34 21.65 -6.97
C ALA A 87 22.14 21.35 -5.69
N PHE A 88 21.97 20.16 -5.11
CA PHE A 88 22.74 19.75 -3.94
C PHE A 88 24.25 19.65 -4.26
N GLN A 89 24.60 19.14 -5.45
CA GLN A 89 25.99 19.00 -5.90
C GLN A 89 26.62 20.36 -6.31
N GLU A 90 25.86 21.25 -6.94
CA GLU A 90 26.30 22.60 -7.31
C GLU A 90 26.56 23.49 -6.08
N GLY A 91 25.93 23.17 -4.94
CA GLY A 91 26.15 23.84 -3.66
C GLY A 91 27.59 23.81 -3.13
N SER A 92 28.50 23.08 -3.79
CA SER A 92 29.98 23.01 -3.72
C SER A 92 30.67 22.82 -2.36
N ASN A 93 30.00 23.10 -1.24
CA ASN A 93 30.50 22.90 0.13
C ASN A 93 29.58 21.99 0.97
N LEU A 94 28.55 21.40 0.36
CA LEU A 94 27.61 20.52 1.04
C LEU A 94 27.98 19.06 0.79
N GLU A 95 28.37 18.36 1.85
CA GLU A 95 28.52 16.91 1.80
C GLU A 95 27.16 16.25 2.11
N ALA A 96 26.89 15.10 1.48
CA ALA A 96 25.73 14.30 1.87
C ALA A 96 25.95 13.75 3.30
N PRO A 97 24.87 13.51 4.07
CA PRO A 97 24.99 12.84 5.36
C PRO A 97 25.71 11.50 5.23
N THR A 98 26.50 11.11 6.24
CA THR A 98 27.44 9.98 6.18
C THR A 98 26.79 8.66 5.73
N LEU A 99 25.53 8.42 6.11
CA LEU A 99 24.80 7.21 5.77
C LEU A 99 24.11 7.26 4.39
N ILE A 100 24.14 8.41 3.71
CA ILE A 100 23.57 8.61 2.38
C ILE A 100 24.74 8.73 1.38
N SER A 101 25.07 7.64 0.70
CA SER A 101 26.18 7.62 -0.27
C SER A 101 25.87 8.42 -1.52
N ASP A 102 26.43 9.63 -1.67
CA ASP A 102 26.42 10.47 -2.88
C ASP A 102 25.03 10.69 -3.52
N LEU A 103 23.98 10.69 -2.70
CA LEU A 103 22.58 10.77 -3.14
C LEU A 103 22.24 9.72 -4.22
N LEU A 104 22.77 8.50 -4.09
CA LEU A 104 22.51 7.40 -5.02
C LEU A 104 21.18 6.72 -4.69
N PRO A 105 20.15 6.78 -5.55
CA PRO A 105 18.88 6.13 -5.30
C PRO A 105 19.04 4.61 -5.39
N SER A 106 18.67 3.91 -4.33
CA SER A 106 18.69 2.45 -4.24
C SER A 106 17.37 1.82 -4.70
N LYS A 107 16.24 2.48 -4.41
CA LYS A 107 14.89 2.01 -4.79
C LYS A 107 13.91 3.18 -4.87
N SER A 108 13.00 3.17 -5.84
CA SER A 108 11.95 4.20 -5.93
C SER A 108 10.59 3.65 -6.34
N PHE A 109 10.56 2.77 -7.35
CA PHE A 109 9.31 2.20 -7.84
C PHE A 109 9.31 0.67 -7.77
N THR A 110 8.14 0.11 -7.50
CA THR A 110 7.85 -1.31 -7.70
C THR A 110 6.45 -1.43 -8.27
N ASN A 111 6.31 -2.16 -9.39
CA ASN A 111 5.01 -2.33 -10.04
C ASN A 111 4.00 -2.95 -9.06
N PHE A 112 2.84 -2.29 -8.92
CA PHE A 112 1.80 -2.69 -7.98
C PHE A 112 1.19 -4.05 -8.34
N ASP A 113 0.80 -4.25 -9.61
CA ASP A 113 0.17 -5.49 -10.05
C ASP A 113 1.13 -6.67 -9.92
N ASP A 114 2.43 -6.49 -10.24
CA ASP A 114 3.43 -7.54 -10.03
C ASP A 114 3.57 -7.92 -8.54
N SER A 115 3.58 -6.91 -7.66
CA SER A 115 3.66 -7.12 -6.20
C SER A 115 2.42 -7.85 -5.68
N TYR A 116 1.24 -7.41 -6.09
CA TYR A 116 -0.05 -8.00 -5.73
C TYR A 116 -0.19 -9.44 -6.26
N ASN A 117 0.20 -9.70 -7.52
CA ASN A 117 0.17 -11.03 -8.12
C ASN A 117 1.16 -11.99 -7.44
N SER A 118 2.35 -11.50 -7.06
CA SER A 118 3.31 -12.28 -6.29
C SER A 118 2.75 -12.62 -4.89
N PHE A 119 2.16 -11.64 -4.22
CA PHE A 119 1.54 -11.82 -2.90
C PHE A 119 0.38 -12.83 -2.95
N THR A 120 -0.57 -12.66 -3.86
CA THR A 120 -1.73 -13.57 -3.99
C THR A 120 -1.31 -14.99 -4.38
N ARG A 121 -0.27 -15.17 -5.21
CA ARG A 121 0.31 -16.49 -5.48
C ARG A 121 0.84 -17.14 -4.19
N GLY A 122 1.56 -16.39 -3.36
CA GLY A 122 2.04 -16.85 -2.07
C GLY A 122 0.91 -17.29 -1.15
N VAL A 123 -0.13 -16.47 -1.02
CA VAL A 123 -1.35 -16.78 -0.25
C VAL A 123 -2.05 -18.03 -0.79
N GLY A 124 -2.13 -18.20 -2.11
CA GLY A 124 -2.72 -19.39 -2.73
C GLY A 124 -1.95 -20.67 -2.41
N LEU A 125 -0.61 -20.63 -2.45
CA LEU A 125 0.25 -21.74 -2.01
C LEU A 125 -0.01 -22.11 -0.54
N GLU A 126 0.01 -21.12 0.35
CA GLU A 126 -0.23 -21.32 1.78
C GLU A 126 -1.63 -21.91 2.05
N LEU A 127 -2.68 -21.35 1.43
CA LEU A 127 -4.05 -21.83 1.60
C LEU A 127 -4.25 -23.24 1.05
N SER A 128 -3.69 -23.56 -0.12
CA SER A 128 -3.79 -24.91 -0.67
C SER A 128 -3.16 -25.95 0.26
N GLY A 129 -1.98 -25.65 0.81
CA GLY A 129 -1.32 -26.50 1.80
C GLY A 129 -2.13 -26.64 3.08
N PHE A 130 -2.68 -25.54 3.58
CA PHE A 130 -3.58 -25.53 4.73
C PHE A 130 -4.82 -26.42 4.52
N MET A 131 -5.50 -26.28 3.37
CA MET A 131 -6.67 -27.09 3.04
C MET A 131 -6.35 -28.59 3.04
N VAL A 132 -5.19 -28.97 2.48
CA VAL A 132 -4.74 -30.35 2.47
C VAL A 132 -4.45 -30.86 3.87
N SER A 133 -3.78 -30.06 4.71
CA SER A 133 -3.44 -30.44 6.09
C SER A 133 -4.67 -30.56 7.00
N GLU A 134 -5.72 -29.80 6.74
CA GLU A 134 -6.99 -29.85 7.48
C GLU A 134 -7.87 -31.03 7.04
N GLY A 135 -7.37 -31.92 6.18
CA GLY A 135 -8.11 -33.08 5.70
C GLY A 135 -9.25 -32.72 4.75
N LEU A 136 -9.26 -31.50 4.18
CA LEU A 136 -10.25 -31.07 3.19
C LEU A 136 -9.91 -31.66 1.80
N ASN A 137 -9.45 -32.91 1.71
CA ASN A 137 -8.96 -33.56 0.49
C ASN A 137 -10.09 -34.25 -0.29
N GLN A 138 -11.14 -33.50 -0.64
CA GLN A 138 -12.30 -34.03 -1.35
C GLN A 138 -12.59 -33.25 -2.61
N SER A 139 -13.16 -33.89 -3.63
CA SER A 139 -13.61 -33.17 -4.83
C SER A 139 -14.79 -32.27 -4.47
N LEU A 140 -14.55 -30.96 -4.42
CA LEU A 140 -15.58 -29.95 -4.20
C LEU A 140 -16.10 -29.47 -5.55
N SER A 141 -17.38 -29.07 -5.62
CA SER A 141 -17.82 -28.24 -6.75
C SER A 141 -17.34 -26.80 -6.54
N PHE A 142 -17.17 -26.05 -7.62
CA PHE A 142 -16.68 -24.68 -7.52
C PHE A 142 -17.55 -23.77 -6.60
N PRO A 143 -18.90 -23.82 -6.64
CA PRO A 143 -19.71 -23.06 -5.68
C PRO A 143 -19.51 -23.45 -4.21
N VAL A 144 -19.35 -24.75 -3.92
CA VAL A 144 -19.07 -25.23 -2.56
C VAL A 144 -17.69 -24.76 -2.09
N PHE A 145 -16.72 -24.79 -2.99
CA PHE A 145 -15.37 -24.29 -2.73
C PHE A 145 -15.35 -22.78 -2.43
N VAL A 146 -16.11 -21.96 -3.15
CA VAL A 146 -16.24 -20.53 -2.87
C VAL A 146 -16.80 -20.29 -1.46
N ASN A 147 -17.82 -21.03 -1.05
CA ASN A 147 -18.37 -20.92 0.31
C ASN A 147 -17.34 -21.31 1.38
N LEU A 148 -16.64 -22.43 1.17
CA LEU A 148 -15.59 -22.89 2.07
C LEU A 148 -14.47 -21.85 2.22
N LEU A 149 -14.01 -21.25 1.12
CA LEU A 149 -12.97 -20.22 1.19
C LEU A 149 -13.41 -18.98 1.96
N ASN A 150 -14.65 -18.51 1.74
CA ASN A 150 -15.20 -17.40 2.52
C ASN A 150 -15.11 -17.67 4.02
N GLU A 151 -15.36 -18.90 4.47
CA GLU A 151 -15.22 -19.30 5.89
C GLU A 151 -13.75 -19.39 6.33
N ILE A 152 -12.87 -19.99 5.52
CA ILE A 152 -11.44 -20.13 5.83
C ILE A 152 -10.79 -18.77 6.09
N PHE A 153 -11.19 -17.74 5.35
CA PHE A 153 -10.66 -16.39 5.50
C PHE A 153 -11.01 -15.68 6.81
N PHE A 154 -11.88 -16.27 7.64
CA PHE A 154 -12.15 -15.83 9.02
C PHE A 154 -11.39 -16.65 10.07
N ARG A 155 -10.64 -17.68 9.66
CA ARG A 155 -9.76 -18.41 10.58
C ARG A 155 -8.57 -17.53 10.96
N GLN A 156 -8.03 -17.75 12.16
CA GLN A 156 -7.00 -16.89 12.77
C GLN A 156 -5.79 -16.64 11.87
N ASN A 157 -5.37 -17.63 11.08
CA ASN A 157 -4.19 -17.53 10.22
C ASN A 157 -4.39 -16.64 8.99
N PHE A 158 -5.63 -16.45 8.53
CA PHE A 158 -5.92 -15.74 7.27
C PHE A 158 -6.79 -14.50 7.46
N PHE A 159 -7.22 -14.20 8.69
CA PHE A 159 -8.09 -13.06 8.99
C PHE A 159 -7.48 -11.72 8.54
N ALA A 160 -6.16 -11.57 8.70
CA ALA A 160 -5.44 -10.36 8.33
C ALA A 160 -4.95 -10.36 6.87
N THR A 161 -5.21 -11.41 6.09
CA THR A 161 -4.70 -11.56 4.72
C THR A 161 -5.64 -10.86 3.74
N PRO A 162 -5.28 -9.69 3.19
CA PRO A 162 -6.13 -9.01 2.23
C PRO A 162 -6.14 -9.79 0.91
N LEU A 163 -7.29 -9.88 0.25
CA LEU A 163 -7.37 -10.45 -1.09
C LEU A 163 -7.70 -9.43 -2.14
N SER A 164 -8.47 -8.40 -1.80
CA SER A 164 -8.77 -7.34 -2.75
C SER A 164 -7.50 -6.52 -3.05
N LYS A 165 -7.41 -5.90 -4.24
CA LYS A 165 -6.29 -4.99 -4.55
C LYS A 165 -6.28 -3.83 -3.57
N SER A 166 -7.46 -3.27 -3.26
CA SER A 166 -7.59 -2.21 -2.26
C SER A 166 -7.12 -2.66 -0.87
N GLY A 167 -7.50 -3.86 -0.44
CA GLY A 167 -7.07 -4.44 0.82
C GLY A 167 -5.56 -4.60 0.87
N TYR A 168 -4.95 -5.10 -0.21
CA TYR A 168 -3.51 -5.25 -0.31
C TYR A 168 -2.80 -3.89 -0.23
N ALA A 169 -3.23 -2.91 -1.02
CA ALA A 169 -2.66 -1.56 -1.03
C ALA A 169 -2.65 -0.91 0.35
N LEU A 170 -3.73 -1.07 1.12
CA LEU A 170 -3.90 -0.48 2.45
C LEU A 170 -3.29 -1.31 3.59
N SER A 171 -2.72 -2.48 3.29
CA SER A 171 -2.15 -3.39 4.29
C SER A 171 -0.63 -3.23 4.43
N ASN A 172 -0.06 -3.89 5.43
CA ASN A 172 1.39 -3.98 5.58
C ASN A 172 2.07 -4.94 4.58
N PHE A 173 1.30 -5.59 3.68
CA PHE A 173 1.85 -6.43 2.61
C PHE A 173 2.22 -5.63 1.36
N SER A 174 1.71 -4.41 1.22
CA SER A 174 2.17 -3.47 0.19
C SER A 174 3.43 -2.74 0.67
N THR A 175 4.14 -2.14 -0.28
CA THR A 175 5.31 -1.31 0.03
C THR A 175 5.07 0.11 -0.45
N VAL A 176 5.62 1.10 0.25
CA VAL A 176 5.51 2.51 -0.17
C VAL A 176 6.03 2.76 -1.60
N TYR A 177 6.92 1.91 -2.12
CA TYR A 177 7.41 1.98 -3.50
C TYR A 177 6.35 1.64 -4.55
N ASN A 178 5.25 0.99 -4.15
CA ASN A 178 4.10 0.80 -5.03
C ASN A 178 3.37 2.12 -5.34
N THR A 179 3.58 3.18 -4.55
CA THR A 179 3.06 4.52 -4.84
C THR A 179 3.91 5.27 -5.87
N GLY A 180 5.19 4.88 -6.04
CA GLY A 180 6.15 5.57 -6.90
C GLY A 180 6.55 6.98 -6.45
N LEU A 181 6.13 7.41 -5.26
CA LEU A 181 6.42 8.74 -4.71
C LEU A 181 7.72 8.80 -3.91
N TYR A 182 8.30 7.65 -3.57
CA TYR A 182 9.43 7.56 -2.66
C TYR A 182 10.73 7.37 -3.43
N VAL A 183 11.83 7.90 -2.89
CA VAL A 183 13.20 7.62 -3.32
C VAL A 183 14.00 7.24 -2.09
N ASP A 184 14.46 5.99 -2.05
CA ASP A 184 15.31 5.46 -1.01
C ASP A 184 16.77 5.69 -1.38
N LEU A 185 17.54 6.28 -0.46
CA LEU A 185 18.97 6.54 -0.62
C LEU A 185 19.82 5.65 0.30
N GLY A 186 19.18 4.87 1.17
CA GLY A 186 19.83 3.95 2.08
C GLY A 186 20.18 2.63 1.38
N LYS A 187 21.27 2.00 1.81
CA LYS A 187 21.68 0.67 1.32
C LYS A 187 21.56 -0.35 2.46
N ASN A 188 20.62 -1.28 2.33
CA ASN A 188 20.40 -2.38 3.28
C ASN A 188 20.12 -1.92 4.73
N PHE A 189 19.54 -0.73 4.90
CA PHE A 189 19.17 -0.21 6.21
C PHE A 189 17.83 -0.80 6.66
N SER A 190 17.79 -1.23 7.92
CA SER A 190 16.56 -1.76 8.51
C SER A 190 15.70 -0.60 9.06
N PRO A 191 14.44 -0.46 8.64
CA PRO A 191 13.52 0.54 9.17
C PRO A 191 13.14 0.29 10.64
N ASN A 192 13.51 -0.87 11.21
CA ASN A 192 13.20 -1.20 12.58
C ASN A 192 14.21 -0.60 13.57
N LEU A 193 15.46 -0.34 13.15
CA LEU A 193 16.55 0.11 14.02
C LEU A 193 16.48 1.62 14.25
N ASP A 194 15.99 2.05 15.42
CA ASP A 194 15.83 3.48 15.71
C ASP A 194 17.16 4.21 15.93
N GLN A 195 18.19 3.53 16.44
CA GLN A 195 19.53 4.13 16.60
C GLN A 195 20.09 4.63 15.26
N LEU A 196 19.97 3.82 14.20
CA LEU A 196 20.47 4.19 12.87
C LEU A 196 19.77 5.44 12.31
N LYS A 197 18.47 5.60 12.60
CA LYS A 197 17.69 6.77 12.19
C LYS A 197 18.18 8.02 12.90
N VAL A 198 18.43 7.91 14.21
CA VAL A 198 18.94 9.02 15.01
C VAL A 198 20.35 9.38 14.59
N ASP A 199 21.22 8.40 14.35
CA ASP A 199 22.60 8.62 13.89
C ASP A 199 22.64 9.41 12.58
N LEU A 200 21.70 9.15 11.67
CA LEU A 200 21.53 9.93 10.44
C LEU A 200 21.01 11.35 10.74
N VAL A 201 19.99 11.49 11.60
CA VAL A 201 19.36 12.79 11.86
C VAL A 201 20.29 13.75 12.62
N ILE A 202 21.19 13.24 13.47
CA ILE A 202 22.21 14.06 14.16
C ILE A 202 23.41 14.42 13.29
N ASP A 203 23.52 13.84 12.09
CA ASP A 203 24.59 14.17 11.17
C ASP A 203 24.53 15.69 10.85
N PRO A 204 25.64 16.43 11.00
CA PRO A 204 25.65 17.88 10.77
C PRO A 204 25.13 18.30 9.40
N ASN A 205 25.24 17.42 8.39
CA ASN A 205 24.80 17.69 7.02
C ASN A 205 23.32 17.36 6.80
N PHE A 206 22.65 16.67 7.73
CA PHE A 206 21.30 16.18 7.55
C PHE A 206 20.26 17.29 7.45
N TYR A 207 20.39 18.35 8.25
CA TYR A 207 19.48 19.50 8.17
C TYR A 207 19.51 20.13 6.78
N CYS A 208 20.70 20.36 6.22
CA CYS A 208 20.84 20.95 4.90
C CYS A 208 20.31 20.03 3.79
N PHE A 209 20.51 18.71 3.93
CA PHE A 209 19.88 17.71 3.06
C PHE A 209 18.35 17.81 3.09
N ALA A 210 17.74 17.83 4.28
CA ALA A 210 16.30 17.89 4.44
C ALA A 210 15.70 19.21 3.90
N GLU A 211 16.33 20.34 4.23
CA GLU A 211 15.91 21.67 3.77
C GLU A 211 16.01 21.78 2.23
N THR A 212 17.09 21.25 1.65
CA THR A 212 17.26 21.23 0.19
C THR A 212 16.22 20.33 -0.46
N ALA A 213 15.98 19.13 0.07
CA ALA A 213 14.93 18.24 -0.45
C ALA A 213 13.56 18.94 -0.45
N GLN A 214 13.23 19.69 0.61
CA GLN A 214 11.99 20.46 0.71
C GLN A 214 11.85 21.54 -0.37
N LYS A 215 12.94 22.25 -0.70
CA LYS A 215 12.98 23.24 -1.79
C LYS A 215 12.67 22.64 -3.15
N PHE A 216 12.85 21.32 -3.32
CA PHE A 216 12.54 20.59 -4.55
C PHE A 216 11.25 19.78 -4.46
N GLY A 217 10.42 20.03 -3.45
CA GLY A 217 9.11 19.39 -3.31
C GLY A 217 9.15 17.98 -2.72
N PHE A 218 10.18 17.64 -1.95
CA PHE A 218 10.26 16.40 -1.19
C PHE A 218 10.10 16.63 0.31
N LYS A 219 9.60 15.64 1.04
CA LYS A 219 9.72 15.54 2.50
C LYS A 219 10.55 14.33 2.88
N VAL A 220 11.31 14.46 3.96
CA VAL A 220 12.02 13.31 4.53
C VAL A 220 11.03 12.42 5.28
N ASP A 221 11.13 11.11 5.08
CA ASP A 221 10.27 10.15 5.76
C ASP A 221 10.71 9.96 7.22
N LEU A 222 9.82 10.27 8.16
CA LEU A 222 10.07 10.11 9.59
C LEU A 222 10.48 8.69 9.97
N ASN A 223 9.91 7.68 9.30
CA ASN A 223 10.19 6.29 9.63
C ASN A 223 11.53 5.80 9.06
N CYS A 224 12.01 6.43 7.98
CA CYS A 224 13.24 6.06 7.30
C CYS A 224 13.94 7.34 6.81
N PRO A 225 14.75 8.02 7.64
CA PRO A 225 15.28 9.34 7.30
C PRO A 225 16.22 9.39 6.08
N TRP A 226 16.71 8.23 5.61
CA TRP A 226 17.44 8.07 4.35
C TRP A 226 16.54 7.99 3.12
N ARG A 227 15.22 8.10 3.30
CA ARG A 227 14.20 8.06 2.25
C ARG A 227 13.48 9.40 2.19
N ILE A 228 13.29 9.90 0.98
CA ILE A 228 12.49 11.09 0.71
C ILE A 228 11.24 10.72 -0.09
N ALA A 229 10.17 11.49 0.08
CA ALA A 229 8.90 11.29 -0.61
C ALA A 229 8.48 12.59 -1.30
N VAL A 230 7.99 12.52 -2.53
CA VAL A 230 7.38 13.66 -3.22
C VAL A 230 6.23 14.17 -2.35
N ASP A 231 6.26 15.44 -1.96
CA ASP A 231 5.20 16.09 -1.19
C ASP A 231 4.10 16.59 -2.13
N LEU A 232 3.00 15.85 -2.21
CA LEU A 232 1.86 16.18 -3.06
C LEU A 232 1.15 17.48 -2.63
N ASN A 233 1.47 18.04 -1.46
CA ASN A 233 0.98 19.34 -1.02
C ASN A 233 1.96 20.49 -1.32
N SER A 234 3.18 20.19 -1.78
CA SER A 234 4.15 21.22 -2.14
C SER A 234 3.78 21.86 -3.48
N PRO A 235 3.61 23.19 -3.55
CA PRO A 235 3.34 23.88 -4.82
C PRO A 235 4.39 23.60 -5.89
N ILE A 236 5.65 23.43 -5.50
CA ILE A 236 6.77 23.11 -6.40
C ILE A 236 6.60 21.69 -6.98
N ALA A 237 6.22 20.72 -6.15
CA ALA A 237 5.93 19.37 -6.63
C ALA A 237 4.71 19.36 -7.56
N GLN A 238 3.64 20.06 -7.18
CA GLN A 238 2.42 20.15 -7.96
C GLN A 238 2.68 20.78 -9.34
N ASP A 239 3.44 21.88 -9.40
CA ASP A 239 3.82 22.54 -10.66
C ASP A 239 4.63 21.60 -11.58
N ASN A 240 5.62 20.90 -11.02
CA ASN A 240 6.40 19.90 -11.77
C ASN A 240 5.52 18.75 -12.31
N ILE A 241 4.59 18.25 -11.49
CA ILE A 241 3.68 17.15 -11.88
C ILE A 241 2.68 17.63 -12.96
N LEU A 242 2.16 18.84 -12.82
CA LEU A 242 1.17 19.42 -13.72
C LEU A 242 1.75 19.78 -15.09
N ASN A 243 3.07 19.99 -15.19
CA ASN A 243 3.77 20.27 -16.44
C ASN A 243 3.11 21.43 -17.21
N ASN A 244 3.06 22.61 -16.57
CA ASN A 244 2.45 23.86 -17.07
C ASN A 244 0.91 23.90 -17.08
N ARG A 245 0.22 22.98 -16.40
CA ARG A 245 -1.23 23.08 -16.14
C ARG A 245 -1.52 23.93 -14.90
N PRO A 246 -2.72 24.54 -14.79
CA PRO A 246 -3.12 25.28 -13.58
C PRO A 246 -3.07 24.43 -12.31
N LEU A 247 -2.59 25.01 -11.20
CA LEU A 247 -2.56 24.34 -9.87
C LEU A 247 -3.95 23.87 -9.40
N SER A 248 -5.01 24.57 -9.79
CA SER A 248 -6.40 24.16 -9.51
C SER A 248 -6.75 22.77 -10.01
N ASP A 249 -6.02 22.29 -11.02
CA ASP A 249 -6.30 21.03 -11.68
C ASP A 249 -5.58 19.87 -10.99
N PHE A 250 -4.67 20.13 -10.05
CA PHE A 250 -3.80 19.11 -9.45
C PHE A 250 -4.56 17.90 -8.91
N ALA A 251 -5.59 18.13 -8.10
CA ALA A 251 -6.32 17.04 -7.45
C ALA A 251 -6.98 16.10 -8.47
N GLY A 252 -7.61 16.67 -9.51
CA GLY A 252 -8.21 15.89 -10.60
C GLY A 252 -7.16 15.24 -11.49
N PHE A 253 -6.13 15.99 -11.89
CA PHE A 253 -5.08 15.48 -12.77
C PHE A 253 -4.28 14.33 -12.15
N TYR A 254 -3.84 14.48 -10.90
CA TYR A 254 -3.11 13.42 -10.21
C TYR A 254 -4.00 12.17 -10.04
N SER A 255 -5.22 12.35 -9.51
CA SER A 255 -6.15 11.24 -9.25
C SER A 255 -6.59 10.53 -10.54
N ASP A 256 -6.92 11.27 -11.59
CA ASP A 256 -7.64 10.71 -12.75
C ASP A 256 -6.73 10.39 -13.94
N VAL A 257 -5.53 11.00 -14.01
CA VAL A 257 -4.57 10.78 -15.12
C VAL A 257 -3.36 9.98 -14.67
N LEU A 258 -2.82 10.26 -13.48
CA LEU A 258 -1.59 9.64 -13.02
C LEU A 258 -1.82 8.42 -12.12
N THR A 259 -3.06 8.16 -11.71
CA THR A 259 -3.41 7.02 -10.87
C THR A 259 -4.61 6.24 -11.37
N LEU A 260 -4.72 4.99 -10.93
CA LEU A 260 -5.83 4.07 -11.18
C LEU A 260 -6.58 3.84 -9.86
N LYS A 261 -7.91 3.95 -9.91
CA LYS A 261 -8.80 3.62 -8.79
C LYS A 261 -8.98 2.11 -8.71
N ILE A 262 -8.19 1.45 -7.88
CA ILE A 262 -8.13 -0.03 -7.84
C ILE A 262 -9.33 -0.69 -7.19
N GLY A 263 -10.16 0.06 -6.46
CA GLY A 263 -11.40 -0.45 -5.88
C GLY A 263 -12.40 -1.00 -6.90
N TYR A 264 -12.32 -0.55 -8.15
CA TYR A 264 -13.16 -1.05 -9.24
C TYR A 264 -12.73 -2.43 -9.76
N ASP A 265 -11.49 -2.84 -9.50
CA ASP A 265 -10.93 -4.12 -9.92
C ASP A 265 -11.13 -5.22 -8.88
N ASP A 266 -11.49 -4.87 -7.64
CA ASP A 266 -11.49 -5.78 -6.48
C ASP A 266 -12.36 -7.03 -6.71
N LEU A 267 -13.53 -6.87 -7.33
CA LEU A 267 -14.43 -7.99 -7.66
C LEU A 267 -13.73 -9.03 -8.54
N TRP A 268 -13.06 -8.55 -9.58
CA TRP A 268 -12.39 -9.39 -10.56
C TRP A 268 -11.11 -10.01 -10.00
N ALA A 269 -10.39 -9.26 -9.16
CA ALA A 269 -9.21 -9.73 -8.48
C ALA A 269 -9.53 -10.89 -7.52
N ILE A 270 -10.61 -10.75 -6.72
CA ILE A 270 -11.12 -11.82 -5.86
C ILE A 270 -11.58 -13.01 -6.69
N LYS A 271 -12.41 -12.80 -7.72
CA LYS A 271 -12.89 -13.89 -8.58
C LYS A 271 -11.72 -14.70 -9.17
N ARG A 272 -10.74 -14.01 -9.77
CA ARG A 272 -9.54 -14.64 -10.35
C ARG A 272 -8.73 -15.41 -9.33
N PHE A 273 -8.57 -14.87 -8.12
CA PHE A 273 -7.88 -15.56 -7.03
C PHE A 273 -8.56 -16.90 -6.70
N TYR A 274 -9.89 -16.90 -6.52
CA TYR A 274 -10.66 -18.11 -6.22
C TYR A 274 -10.57 -19.15 -7.34
N GLU A 275 -10.66 -18.72 -8.60
CA GLU A 275 -10.53 -19.62 -9.77
C GLU A 275 -9.15 -20.28 -9.82
N LEU A 276 -8.08 -19.51 -9.66
CA LEU A 276 -6.71 -20.02 -9.67
C LEU A 276 -6.44 -20.94 -8.48
N LEU A 277 -6.93 -20.57 -7.30
CA LEU A 277 -6.77 -21.39 -6.10
C LEU A 277 -7.53 -22.72 -6.23
N TYR A 278 -8.71 -22.72 -6.87
CA TYR A 278 -9.45 -23.95 -7.14
C TYR A 278 -8.68 -24.91 -8.04
N ILE A 279 -8.11 -24.40 -9.15
CA ILE A 279 -7.26 -25.20 -10.05
C ILE A 279 -6.07 -25.79 -9.28
N GLN A 280 -5.41 -24.96 -8.47
CA GLN A 280 -4.25 -25.37 -7.68
C GLN A 280 -4.62 -26.42 -6.63
N TYR A 281 -5.73 -26.22 -5.93
CA TYR A 281 -6.25 -27.16 -4.93
C TYR A 281 -6.57 -28.52 -5.54
N HIS A 282 -7.25 -28.55 -6.70
CA HIS A 282 -7.52 -29.79 -7.42
C HIS A 282 -6.24 -30.53 -7.79
N ALA A 283 -5.24 -29.80 -8.30
CA ALA A 283 -3.94 -30.37 -8.60
C ALA A 283 -3.24 -30.94 -7.35
N SER A 284 -3.33 -30.25 -6.20
CA SER A 284 -2.69 -30.70 -4.95
C SER A 284 -3.29 -31.98 -4.36
N ILE A 285 -4.57 -32.26 -4.66
CA ILE A 285 -5.24 -33.50 -4.21
C ILE A 285 -5.25 -34.60 -5.26
N GLY A 286 -4.46 -34.45 -6.33
CA GLY A 286 -4.28 -35.48 -7.36
C GLY A 286 -5.48 -35.66 -8.29
N LEU A 287 -6.41 -34.69 -8.34
CA LEU A 287 -7.51 -34.73 -9.30
C LEU A 287 -7.01 -34.28 -10.69
N PRO A 288 -7.54 -34.88 -11.77
CA PRO A 288 -7.14 -34.51 -13.13
C PRO A 288 -7.45 -33.04 -13.42
N SER A 289 -6.71 -32.41 -14.33
CA SER A 289 -6.99 -31.05 -14.78
C SER A 289 -8.43 -30.95 -15.30
N ILE A 290 -9.28 -30.24 -14.58
CA ILE A 290 -10.70 -30.12 -14.91
C ILE A 290 -10.91 -28.93 -15.85
N SER A 291 -11.73 -29.11 -16.88
CA SER A 291 -12.40 -27.97 -17.54
C SER A 291 -13.49 -27.45 -16.61
N VAL A 292 -13.17 -26.46 -15.78
CA VAL A 292 -14.08 -25.93 -14.76
C VAL A 292 -14.95 -24.84 -15.38
N ASP A 293 -16.27 -25.00 -15.25
CA ASP A 293 -17.20 -23.91 -15.54
C ASP A 293 -17.27 -22.94 -14.35
N PHE A 294 -16.42 -21.91 -14.36
CA PHE A 294 -16.44 -20.87 -13.34
C PHE A 294 -17.66 -19.94 -13.42
N SER A 295 -18.48 -20.05 -14.48
CA SER A 295 -19.73 -19.29 -14.60
C SER A 295 -20.87 -19.87 -13.74
N SER A 296 -20.66 -21.05 -13.13
CA SER A 296 -21.63 -21.69 -12.23
C SER A 296 -21.94 -20.89 -10.95
N VAL A 297 -21.15 -19.87 -10.62
CA VAL A 297 -21.36 -19.00 -9.47
C VAL A 297 -22.00 -17.70 -9.94
N GLU A 298 -23.24 -17.46 -9.50
CA GLU A 298 -23.99 -16.27 -9.87
C GLU A 298 -23.29 -14.97 -9.43
N MET A 299 -23.48 -13.90 -10.19
CA MET A 299 -22.88 -12.60 -9.88
C MET A 299 -23.28 -12.06 -8.49
N ARG A 300 -24.50 -12.37 -8.04
CA ARG A 300 -24.96 -12.01 -6.68
C ARG A 300 -24.05 -12.60 -5.61
N LYS A 301 -23.59 -13.84 -5.81
CA LYS A 301 -22.68 -14.51 -4.88
C LYS A 301 -21.29 -13.88 -4.92
N TRP A 302 -20.81 -13.44 -6.08
CA TRP A 302 -19.54 -12.71 -6.17
C TRP A 302 -19.59 -11.33 -5.50
N LEU A 303 -20.72 -10.62 -5.58
CA LEU A 303 -20.92 -9.37 -4.86
C LEU A 303 -20.94 -9.57 -3.34
N GLU A 304 -21.59 -10.64 -2.87
CA GLU A 304 -21.50 -11.06 -1.46
C GLU A 304 -20.05 -11.33 -1.06
N CYS A 305 -19.30 -12.12 -1.85
CA CYS A 305 -17.87 -12.41 -1.58
C CYS A 305 -17.03 -11.12 -1.51
N LEU A 306 -17.25 -10.19 -2.44
CA LEU A 306 -16.59 -8.87 -2.43
C LEU A 306 -16.87 -8.16 -1.10
N LEU A 307 -18.14 -8.06 -0.69
CA LEU A 307 -18.50 -7.41 0.57
C LEU A 307 -17.87 -8.10 1.77
N ILE A 308 -17.86 -9.44 1.79
CA ILE A 308 -17.25 -10.23 2.86
C ILE A 308 -15.77 -9.82 3.03
N HIS A 309 -15.01 -9.81 1.93
CA HIS A 309 -13.60 -9.44 1.96
C HIS A 309 -13.40 -7.97 2.36
N ARG A 310 -14.18 -7.04 1.81
CA ARG A 310 -14.06 -5.61 2.13
C ARG A 310 -14.39 -5.31 3.59
N PHE A 311 -15.47 -5.87 4.14
CA PHE A 311 -15.80 -5.70 5.55
C PHE A 311 -14.71 -6.25 6.46
N ARG A 312 -14.16 -7.42 6.15
CA ARG A 312 -13.09 -8.03 6.94
C ARG A 312 -11.82 -7.19 6.88
N GLU A 313 -11.39 -6.79 5.69
CA GLU A 313 -10.18 -5.98 5.48
C GLU A 313 -10.27 -4.58 6.13
N LEU A 314 -11.48 -4.03 6.23
CA LEU A 314 -11.75 -2.77 6.93
C LEU A 314 -11.99 -2.94 8.45
N GLY A 315 -11.91 -4.16 8.97
CA GLY A 315 -12.13 -4.45 10.39
C GLY A 315 -13.58 -4.26 10.86
N LEU A 316 -14.55 -4.36 9.94
CA LEU A 316 -15.98 -4.20 10.22
C LEU A 316 -16.67 -5.49 10.69
N PHE A 317 -16.05 -6.65 10.48
CA PHE A 317 -16.52 -7.92 11.04
C PHE A 317 -15.94 -8.17 12.45
N PRO A 318 -16.71 -8.81 13.35
CA PRO A 318 -16.11 -9.50 14.49
C PRO A 318 -15.15 -10.60 14.00
N ARG A 319 -14.33 -11.16 14.89
CA ARG A 319 -13.35 -12.24 14.57
C ARG A 319 -13.98 -13.56 14.11
N GLU A 320 -15.29 -13.59 13.87
CA GLU A 320 -16.06 -14.75 13.45
C GLU A 320 -16.87 -14.40 12.21
N TYR A 321 -17.06 -15.37 11.32
CA TYR A 321 -17.89 -15.22 10.13
C TYR A 321 -19.37 -15.20 10.52
N LYS A 322 -19.85 -14.03 10.96
CA LYS A 322 -21.25 -13.79 11.29
C LYS A 322 -21.71 -12.51 10.61
N LYS A 323 -22.66 -12.65 9.67
CA LYS A 323 -23.34 -11.50 9.04
C LYS A 323 -24.02 -10.69 10.14
N THR A 324 -23.55 -9.46 10.31
CA THR A 324 -24.18 -8.48 11.21
C THR A 324 -25.38 -7.85 10.51
N ASP A 325 -26.30 -7.25 11.26
CA ASP A 325 -27.42 -6.52 10.66
C ASP A 325 -26.93 -5.42 9.71
N TYR A 326 -25.81 -4.77 10.06
CA TYR A 326 -25.16 -3.78 9.21
C TYR A 326 -24.63 -4.38 7.90
N PHE A 327 -24.03 -5.58 7.95
CA PHE A 327 -23.60 -6.27 6.73
C PHE A 327 -24.80 -6.58 5.82
N VAL A 328 -25.88 -7.14 6.39
CA VAL A 328 -27.10 -7.50 5.66
C VAL A 328 -27.74 -6.28 5.01
N GLU A 329 -27.77 -5.14 5.70
CA GLU A 329 -28.26 -3.87 5.16
C GLU A 329 -27.46 -3.42 3.94
N ILE A 330 -26.12 -3.43 4.04
CA ILE A 330 -25.25 -3.02 2.93
C ILE A 330 -25.32 -4.02 1.77
N GLU A 331 -25.39 -5.32 2.05
CA GLU A 331 -25.57 -6.38 1.06
C GLU A 331 -26.88 -6.18 0.28
N SER A 332 -28.00 -5.94 0.97
CA SER A 332 -29.29 -5.67 0.32
C SER A 332 -29.20 -4.47 -0.63
N LYS A 333 -28.60 -3.36 -0.18
CA LYS A 333 -28.43 -2.15 -1.01
C LYS A 333 -27.58 -2.41 -2.25
N VAL A 334 -26.48 -3.18 -2.11
CA VAL A 334 -25.62 -3.56 -3.24
C VAL A 334 -26.38 -4.39 -4.26
N LEU A 335 -27.19 -5.35 -3.80
CA LEU A 335 -27.98 -6.21 -4.68
C LEU A 335 -29.12 -5.44 -5.37
N ASP A 336 -29.77 -4.50 -4.68
CA ASP A 336 -30.79 -3.62 -5.28
C ASP A 336 -30.19 -2.76 -6.39
N ILE A 337 -29.02 -2.16 -6.14
CA ILE A 337 -28.29 -1.38 -7.15
C ILE A 337 -27.85 -2.28 -8.31
N TYR A 338 -27.38 -3.50 -8.05
CA TYR A 338 -27.02 -4.45 -9.09
C TYR A 338 -28.22 -4.79 -9.99
N ASN A 339 -29.40 -5.00 -9.42
CA ASN A 339 -30.60 -5.31 -10.20
C ASN A 339 -31.04 -4.13 -11.09
N GLY A 340 -30.84 -2.87 -10.64
CA GLY A 340 -31.21 -1.68 -11.42
C GLY A 340 -30.15 -1.22 -12.42
N TYR A 341 -28.87 -1.31 -12.07
CA TYR A 341 -27.76 -0.65 -12.75
C TYR A 341 -26.59 -1.58 -13.12
N GLY A 342 -26.65 -2.85 -12.75
CA GLY A 342 -25.59 -3.83 -13.00
C GLY A 342 -24.28 -3.51 -12.28
N LEU A 343 -23.16 -3.88 -12.91
CA LEU A 343 -21.80 -3.70 -12.38
C LEU A 343 -21.12 -2.40 -12.81
N ASN A 344 -21.87 -1.44 -13.34
CA ASN A 344 -21.30 -0.20 -13.91
C ASN A 344 -20.36 0.52 -12.90
N SER A 345 -19.18 0.94 -13.37
CA SER A 345 -18.17 1.61 -12.52
C SER A 345 -18.55 3.03 -12.12
N ASN A 346 -19.48 3.69 -12.81
CA ASN A 346 -19.90 5.05 -12.47
C ASN A 346 -21.05 5.03 -11.47
N TYR A 347 -22.03 4.15 -11.66
CA TYR A 347 -23.30 4.18 -10.90
C TYR A 347 -23.85 2.79 -10.50
N GLY A 348 -23.14 1.71 -10.82
CA GLY A 348 -23.55 0.34 -10.49
C GLY A 348 -23.06 -0.13 -9.12
N ALA A 349 -23.25 -1.43 -8.87
CA ALA A 349 -22.95 -2.05 -7.58
C ALA A 349 -21.48 -1.89 -7.15
N ILE A 350 -20.53 -2.00 -8.09
CA ILE A 350 -19.10 -1.83 -7.80
C ILE A 350 -18.78 -0.39 -7.36
N SER A 351 -19.36 0.61 -8.05
CA SER A 351 -19.22 2.02 -7.65
C SER A 351 -19.74 2.27 -6.24
N TYR A 352 -20.89 1.69 -5.91
CA TYR A 352 -21.45 1.79 -4.57
C TYR A 352 -20.54 1.17 -3.50
N VAL A 353 -20.02 -0.04 -3.73
CA VAL A 353 -19.07 -0.69 -2.80
C VAL A 353 -17.81 0.14 -2.62
N ASN A 354 -17.24 0.69 -3.70
CA ASN A 354 -16.06 1.54 -3.63
C ASN A 354 -16.31 2.83 -2.82
N LYS A 355 -17.45 3.49 -3.05
CA LYS A 355 -17.88 4.66 -2.28
C LYS A 355 -18.05 4.33 -0.80
N PHE A 356 -18.76 3.25 -0.49
CA PHE A 356 -18.92 2.75 0.88
C PHE A 356 -17.57 2.54 1.57
N CYS A 357 -16.64 1.85 0.92
CA CYS A 357 -15.30 1.63 1.46
C CYS A 357 -14.55 2.95 1.71
N SER A 358 -14.64 3.89 0.77
CA SER A 358 -13.99 5.19 0.88
C SER A 358 -14.51 6.00 2.07
N ASP A 359 -15.83 5.96 2.33
CA ASP A 359 -16.43 6.62 3.49
C ASP A 359 -16.01 5.97 4.82
N VAL A 360 -15.84 4.65 4.85
CA VAL A 360 -15.29 3.92 6.02
C VAL A 360 -13.83 4.29 6.25
N ILE A 361 -12.99 4.28 5.20
CA ILE A 361 -11.58 4.67 5.28
C ILE A 361 -11.47 6.10 5.80
N ARG A 362 -12.27 7.03 5.28
CA ARG A 362 -12.33 8.42 5.77
C ARG A 362 -12.61 8.50 7.27
N THR A 363 -13.51 7.67 7.77
CA THR A 363 -13.87 7.65 9.20
C THR A 363 -12.73 7.09 10.05
N ILE A 364 -12.05 6.03 9.59
CA ILE A 364 -10.90 5.44 10.29
C ILE A 364 -9.74 6.42 10.33
N THR A 365 -9.39 7.03 9.19
CA THR A 365 -8.24 7.96 9.08
C THR A 365 -8.43 9.23 9.90
N ARG A 366 -9.66 9.73 10.08
CA ARG A 366 -9.94 10.93 10.91
C ARG A 366 -9.87 10.68 12.43
N ARG A 367 -9.89 9.42 12.87
CA ARG A 367 -9.83 9.04 14.29
C ARG A 367 -8.39 8.86 14.80
N VAL A 368 -7.46 8.67 13.87
CA VAL A 368 -6.01 8.60 14.11
C VAL A 368 -5.45 10.02 14.02
#